data_AF-A0A7X0UBN0-F1
#
_entry.id   AF-A0A7X0UBN0-F1
#
_cell.length_a   1.000
_cell.length_b   1.000
_cell.length_c   1.000
_cell.angle_alpha   90.00
_cell.angle_beta   90.00
_cell.angle_gamma   90.00
#
_symmetry.space_group_name_H-M   'P 1'
#
loop_
_entity.id
_entity.type
_entity.pdbx_description
1 polymer ?
#
loop_
_entity_poly.entity_id
_entity_poly.type
_entity_poly.pdbx_seq_one_letter_code
_entity_poly.pdbx_strand_id
1 'polypeptide(L)'
;MSWSQAFAKARGLLGGRSSDAQPAAAADAGVPLGGRIGGSISFDAAPFRLADDSLVPAPADLVQIESISRLRSADLQGAVHRLYTARGDAGDGPECFLQIYTDPEGEARELVYYHRLLRLFPASPEEQAAFLGEGGTGLGEASFRLHREQFAGLVLPQALVDRAFGESDTLEYTRSAGSPAQEHIAPFRGTENRIDDRQGRNGLRQDVVFMPYRRSVAGSGEEQLLICTEIVEEQNGDSARREIHVDFMVGLVLGADFVAVH
;
A
#
# COMPACT_ATOMS: atom_id res chain seq x y z
N MET A 1 8.88 33.50 -10.06
CA MET A 1 8.36 32.39 -10.90
C MET A 1 6.85 32.38 -10.73
N SER A 2 6.10 32.73 -11.78
CA SER A 2 4.66 33.01 -11.71
C SER A 2 3.83 31.78 -12.13
N TRP A 3 2.79 31.48 -11.36
CA TRP A 3 1.76 30.45 -11.63
C TRP A 3 1.13 30.53 -13.03
N SER A 4 1.24 31.67 -13.71
CA SER A 4 0.72 31.87 -15.07
C SER A 4 1.56 31.21 -16.19
N GLN A 5 2.76 30.69 -15.91
CA GLN A 5 3.57 29.95 -16.89
C GLN A 5 3.31 28.43 -16.91
N ALA A 6 2.61 27.88 -15.91
CA ALA A 6 2.34 26.44 -15.82
C ALA A 6 1.27 25.96 -16.83
N PHE A 7 0.33 26.84 -17.23
CA PHE A 7 -0.78 26.45 -18.12
C PHE A 7 -0.51 26.62 -19.63
N ALA A 8 0.60 27.27 -20.03
CA ALA A 8 0.92 27.46 -21.45
C ALA A 8 1.44 26.18 -22.14
N LYS A 9 1.93 25.19 -21.38
CA LYS A 9 2.41 23.91 -21.94
C LYS A 9 1.27 22.97 -22.35
N ALA A 10 0.07 23.14 -21.82
CA ALA A 10 -1.08 22.27 -22.08
C ALA A 10 -1.87 22.60 -23.37
N ARG A 11 -1.67 23.79 -23.97
CA ARG A 11 -2.37 24.21 -25.21
C ARG A 11 -1.50 24.28 -26.47
N GLY A 12 -0.19 24.07 -26.35
CA GLY A 12 0.75 24.15 -27.48
C GLY A 12 0.89 22.89 -28.35
N LEU A 13 0.22 21.78 -27.99
CA LEU A 13 0.35 20.48 -28.68
C LEU A 13 -0.73 20.23 -29.77
N LEU A 14 -1.56 21.22 -30.08
CA LEU A 14 -2.47 21.18 -31.24
C LEU A 14 -2.00 22.17 -32.30
N GLY A 15 -0.92 21.81 -33.01
CA GLY A 15 -0.49 22.58 -34.19
C GLY A 15 1.00 22.51 -34.47
N GLY A 16 1.50 21.34 -34.88
CA GLY A 16 2.87 21.24 -35.38
C GLY A 16 3.21 19.83 -35.80
N ARG A 17 3.22 19.56 -37.11
CA ARG A 17 3.92 18.39 -37.65
C ARG A 17 5.41 18.61 -37.45
N SER A 18 5.99 17.93 -36.47
CA SER A 18 7.43 17.69 -36.39
C SER A 18 7.65 16.19 -36.36
N SER A 19 8.16 15.67 -37.47
CA SER A 19 8.93 14.44 -37.52
C SER A 19 10.09 14.53 -36.52
N ASP A 20 10.40 13.40 -35.87
CA ASP A 20 11.37 13.21 -34.78
C ASP A 20 10.83 13.51 -33.36
N ALA A 21 9.73 12.85 -33.00
CA ALA A 21 9.38 12.66 -31.59
C ALA A 21 10.25 11.54 -31.00
N GLN A 22 11.13 11.87 -30.06
CA GLN A 22 11.66 10.88 -29.11
C GLN A 22 10.46 10.10 -28.53
N PRO A 23 10.53 8.76 -28.42
CA PRO A 23 9.45 8.01 -27.80
C PRO A 23 9.18 8.60 -26.42
N ALA A 24 7.91 8.91 -26.14
CA ALA A 24 7.50 9.38 -24.82
C ALA A 24 8.03 8.40 -23.77
N ALA A 25 8.66 8.91 -22.72
CA ALA A 25 9.16 8.06 -21.64
C ALA A 25 8.02 7.18 -21.10
N ALA A 26 8.32 5.90 -20.84
CA ALA A 26 7.33 4.98 -20.29
C ALA A 26 6.78 5.51 -18.96
N ALA A 27 5.49 5.28 -18.69
CA ALA A 27 4.82 5.82 -17.51
C ALA A 27 5.39 5.23 -16.20
N ASP A 28 6.00 4.05 -16.28
CA ASP A 28 6.69 3.34 -15.19
C ASP A 28 8.17 3.72 -15.03
N ALA A 29 8.64 4.80 -15.68
CA ALA A 29 10.00 5.28 -15.50
C ALA A 29 10.21 5.95 -14.13
N GLY A 30 11.43 5.87 -13.59
CA GLY A 30 11.82 6.54 -12.33
C GLY A 30 11.31 5.89 -11.05
N VAL A 31 10.79 4.67 -11.14
CA VAL A 31 10.39 3.85 -9.99
C VAL A 31 11.64 3.31 -9.26
N PRO A 32 11.66 3.34 -7.91
CA PRO A 32 12.77 2.82 -7.11
C PRO A 32 13.13 1.36 -7.43
N LEU A 33 14.39 1.00 -7.17
CA LEU A 33 14.96 -0.33 -7.43
C LEU A 33 14.82 -0.81 -8.90
N GLY A 34 14.50 0.09 -9.83
CA GLY A 34 14.30 -0.26 -11.23
C GLY A 34 12.97 -0.95 -11.54
N GLY A 35 11.99 -0.95 -10.61
CA GLY A 35 10.69 -1.60 -10.82
C GLY A 35 9.96 -1.14 -12.09
N ARG A 36 9.43 -2.07 -12.88
CA ARG A 36 8.68 -1.80 -14.11
C ARG A 36 7.49 -2.75 -14.23
N ILE A 37 6.43 -2.32 -14.89
CA ILE A 37 5.27 -3.19 -15.14
C ILE A 37 5.69 -4.29 -16.12
N GLY A 38 5.41 -5.54 -15.75
CA GLY A 38 5.90 -6.73 -16.46
C GLY A 38 7.33 -7.15 -16.08
N GLY A 39 8.01 -6.39 -15.23
CA GLY A 39 9.23 -6.84 -14.54
C GLY A 39 8.88 -7.85 -13.43
N SER A 40 9.88 -8.25 -12.66
CA SER A 40 9.69 -9.26 -11.60
C SER A 40 10.38 -8.88 -10.30
N ILE A 41 9.88 -9.43 -9.20
CA ILE A 41 10.46 -9.32 -7.86
C ILE A 41 10.83 -10.72 -7.41
N SER A 42 12.09 -10.91 -7.02
CA SER A 42 12.55 -12.10 -6.33
C SER A 42 12.50 -11.88 -4.83
N PHE A 43 11.97 -12.85 -4.08
CA PHE A 43 11.90 -12.83 -2.61
C PHE A 43 12.69 -13.99 -2.03
N ASP A 44 13.54 -13.70 -1.03
CA ASP A 44 14.10 -14.76 -0.19
C ASP A 44 13.02 -15.26 0.80
N ALA A 45 12.85 -16.57 0.87
CA ALA A 45 11.91 -17.21 1.78
C ALA A 45 12.36 -17.19 3.26
N ALA A 46 13.63 -16.90 3.55
CA ALA A 46 14.19 -16.89 4.91
C ALA A 46 13.43 -15.97 5.89
N PRO A 47 13.22 -14.66 5.62
CA PRO A 47 12.49 -13.78 6.53
C PRO A 47 11.07 -14.30 6.83
N PHE A 48 10.35 -14.80 5.83
CA PHE A 48 9.00 -15.33 6.01
C PHE A 48 8.96 -16.63 6.82
N ARG A 49 9.98 -17.48 6.69
CA ARG A 49 10.09 -18.71 7.50
C ARG A 49 10.49 -18.45 8.95
N LEU A 50 11.27 -17.39 9.19
CA LEU A 50 11.65 -16.99 10.53
C LEU A 50 10.49 -16.34 11.28
N ALA A 51 9.62 -15.62 10.56
CA ALA A 51 8.38 -15.00 11.02
C ALA A 51 7.24 -16.00 11.29
N ASP A 52 7.48 -17.07 12.05
CA ASP A 52 6.52 -18.19 12.16
C ASP A 52 5.17 -17.79 12.80
N ASP A 53 5.15 -16.74 13.60
CA ASP A 53 3.97 -16.14 14.24
C ASP A 53 3.37 -14.95 13.44
N SER A 54 3.76 -14.80 12.18
CA SER A 54 3.24 -13.77 11.27
C SER A 54 1.96 -14.19 10.54
N LEU A 55 1.08 -13.22 10.30
CA LEU A 55 -0.08 -13.34 9.41
C LEU A 55 0.29 -13.13 7.93
N VAL A 56 1.54 -12.82 7.59
CA VAL A 56 1.97 -12.56 6.21
C VAL A 56 2.26 -13.87 5.48
N PRO A 57 1.49 -14.23 4.43
CA PRO A 57 1.82 -15.38 3.62
C PRO A 57 3.13 -15.15 2.86
N ALA A 58 3.99 -16.16 2.82
CA ALA A 58 5.19 -16.10 2.00
C ALA A 58 4.80 -15.98 0.51
N PRO A 59 5.36 -15.02 -0.25
CA PRO A 59 5.19 -14.97 -1.69
C PRO A 59 5.90 -16.15 -2.38
N ALA A 60 5.61 -16.35 -3.66
CA ALA A 60 6.47 -17.18 -4.49
C ALA A 60 7.86 -16.53 -4.66
N ASP A 61 8.89 -17.35 -4.86
CA ASP A 61 10.29 -16.89 -4.98
C ASP A 61 10.49 -15.83 -6.07
N LEU A 62 9.68 -15.87 -7.13
CA LEU A 62 9.67 -14.91 -8.23
C LEU A 62 8.23 -14.57 -8.62
N VAL A 63 7.87 -13.29 -8.57
CA VAL A 63 6.54 -12.79 -8.92
C VAL A 63 6.61 -11.63 -9.90
N GLN A 64 5.63 -11.52 -10.79
CA GLN A 64 5.58 -10.45 -11.77
C GLN A 64 4.96 -9.17 -11.17
N ILE A 65 5.46 -8.01 -11.58
CA ILE A 65 4.86 -6.71 -11.25
C ILE A 65 3.68 -6.46 -12.21
N GLU A 66 2.46 -6.42 -11.68
CA GLU A 66 1.23 -6.18 -12.42
C GLU A 66 0.94 -4.68 -12.60
N SER A 67 1.19 -3.88 -11.56
CA SER A 67 0.96 -2.44 -11.57
C SER A 67 1.89 -1.74 -10.59
N ILE A 68 2.01 -0.43 -10.74
CA ILE A 68 2.85 0.41 -9.88
C ILE A 68 2.04 1.59 -9.41
N SER A 69 2.12 1.91 -8.13
CA SER A 69 1.57 3.17 -7.63
C SER A 69 2.62 4.05 -6.98
N ARG A 70 2.23 5.32 -6.85
CA ARG A 70 2.91 6.30 -6.03
C ARG A 70 1.92 6.98 -5.11
N LEU A 71 2.18 6.85 -3.81
CA LEU A 71 1.47 7.55 -2.74
C LEU A 71 2.22 8.85 -2.41
N ARG A 72 1.48 9.96 -2.39
CA ARG A 72 1.97 11.28 -1.98
C ARG A 72 1.17 11.74 -0.78
N SER A 73 1.86 12.11 0.29
CA SER A 73 1.26 12.67 1.49
C SER A 73 2.09 13.87 1.95
N ALA A 74 1.43 14.92 2.43
CA ALA A 74 2.10 16.06 3.05
C ALA A 74 2.70 15.70 4.42
N ASP A 75 2.25 14.59 5.03
CA ASP A 75 2.68 14.12 6.33
C ASP A 75 3.98 13.29 6.25
N LEU A 76 4.45 12.97 5.04
CA LEU A 76 5.64 12.17 4.78
C LEU A 76 6.78 13.02 4.21
N GLN A 77 7.97 12.91 4.79
CA GLN A 77 9.20 13.52 4.26
C GLN A 77 9.86 12.59 3.22
N GLY A 78 9.14 12.25 2.15
CA GLY A 78 9.67 11.30 1.16
C GLY A 78 8.61 10.87 0.15
N ALA A 79 8.79 9.67 -0.41
CA ALA A 79 7.81 9.08 -1.32
C ALA A 79 7.61 7.60 -1.01
N VAL A 80 6.37 7.14 -1.21
CA VAL A 80 6.03 5.73 -1.11
C VAL A 80 5.65 5.24 -2.49
N HIS A 81 6.29 4.16 -2.93
CA HIS A 81 5.93 3.43 -4.15
C HIS A 81 5.43 2.04 -3.76
N ARG A 82 4.44 1.53 -4.47
CA ARG A 82 3.98 0.14 -4.32
C ARG A 82 4.13 -0.58 -5.65
N LEU A 83 4.84 -1.70 -5.63
CA LEU A 83 4.96 -2.62 -6.76
C LEU A 83 3.97 -3.76 -6.51
N TYR A 84 2.82 -3.69 -7.16
CA TYR A 84 1.74 -4.67 -6.97
C TYR A 84 2.07 -5.95 -7.73
N THR A 85 1.96 -7.07 -7.03
CA THR A 85 2.10 -8.43 -7.57
C THR A 85 0.74 -9.12 -7.69
N ALA A 86 -0.27 -8.55 -7.03
CA ALA A 86 -1.69 -8.82 -7.26
C ALA A 86 -2.47 -7.54 -6.92
N ARG A 87 -3.30 -7.05 -7.85
CA ARG A 87 -4.03 -5.77 -7.69
C ARG A 87 -5.23 -5.79 -6.75
N GLY A 88 -5.85 -6.95 -6.52
CA GLY A 88 -7.05 -7.06 -5.69
C GLY A 88 -8.34 -6.43 -6.25
N ASP A 89 -8.35 -5.88 -7.47
CA ASP A 89 -9.47 -5.10 -8.03
C ASP A 89 -10.81 -5.86 -8.11
N ALA A 90 -10.79 -7.19 -8.17
CA ALA A 90 -12.00 -8.02 -8.27
C ALA A 90 -12.74 -8.20 -6.94
N GLY A 91 -12.22 -7.65 -5.83
CA GLY A 91 -12.80 -7.72 -4.49
C GLY A 91 -12.56 -9.06 -3.77
N ASP A 92 -12.55 -10.17 -4.50
CA ASP A 92 -12.34 -11.53 -4.01
C ASP A 92 -10.90 -12.07 -4.16
N GLY A 93 -10.11 -11.46 -5.04
CA GLY A 93 -8.69 -11.80 -5.26
C GLY A 93 -7.75 -11.17 -4.22
N PRO A 94 -6.56 -11.75 -3.99
CA PRO A 94 -5.58 -11.16 -3.08
C PRO A 94 -5.11 -9.81 -3.61
N GLU A 95 -4.76 -8.93 -2.69
CA GLU A 95 -3.99 -7.73 -2.99
C GLU A 95 -2.64 -7.83 -2.29
N CYS A 96 -1.58 -7.78 -3.10
CA CYS A 96 -0.22 -7.98 -2.65
C CYS A 96 0.69 -6.96 -3.31
N PHE A 97 1.57 -6.35 -2.52
CA PHE A 97 2.56 -5.42 -3.06
C PHE A 97 3.82 -5.33 -2.21
N LEU A 98 4.94 -5.06 -2.87
CA LEU A 98 6.13 -4.54 -2.19
C LEU A 98 5.99 -3.02 -2.07
N GLN A 99 5.89 -2.52 -0.85
CA GLN A 99 5.98 -1.11 -0.54
C GLN A 99 7.43 -0.69 -0.35
N ILE A 100 7.80 0.43 -0.97
CA ILE A 100 9.15 1.02 -0.91
C ILE A 100 8.99 2.45 -0.43
N TYR A 101 9.48 2.75 0.77
CA TYR A 101 9.65 4.12 1.23
C TYR A 101 11.04 4.62 0.83
N THR A 102 11.07 5.76 0.14
CA THR A 102 12.30 6.51 -0.16
C THR A 102 12.33 7.81 0.62
N ASP A 103 13.49 8.16 1.15
CA ASP A 103 13.74 9.44 1.82
C ASP A 103 13.71 10.63 0.83
N PRO A 104 13.90 11.89 1.30
CA PRO A 104 13.96 13.06 0.42
C PRO A 104 15.10 13.02 -0.61
N GLU A 105 16.19 12.30 -0.32
CA GLU A 105 17.32 12.09 -1.21
C GLU A 105 17.02 11.06 -2.30
N GLY A 106 15.95 10.27 -2.16
CA GLY A 106 15.52 9.25 -3.11
C GLY A 106 16.08 7.86 -2.83
N GLU A 107 16.75 7.67 -1.69
CA GLU A 107 17.30 6.39 -1.28
C GLU A 107 16.22 5.52 -0.63
N ALA A 108 16.17 4.24 -0.99
CA ALA A 108 15.23 3.29 -0.37
C ALA A 108 15.64 3.06 1.09
N ARG A 109 14.71 3.33 2.02
CA ARG A 109 14.94 3.21 3.47
C ARG A 109 14.20 2.05 4.12
N GLU A 110 13.03 1.72 3.59
CA GLU A 110 12.21 0.64 4.13
C GLU A 110 11.51 -0.10 3.00
N LEU A 111 11.50 -1.43 3.11
CA LEU A 111 10.82 -2.35 2.23
C LEU A 111 9.84 -3.15 3.07
N VAL A 112 8.57 -3.18 2.67
CA VAL A 112 7.55 -3.97 3.36
C VAL A 112 6.75 -4.73 2.32
N TYR A 113 6.69 -6.05 2.45
CA TYR A 113 5.82 -6.86 1.59
C TYR A 113 4.46 -7.01 2.28
N TYR A 114 3.42 -6.47 1.66
CA TYR A 114 2.06 -6.46 2.17
C TYR A 114 1.17 -7.49 1.47
N HIS A 115 0.24 -8.05 2.24
CA HIS A 115 -0.85 -8.90 1.80
C HIS A 115 -2.15 -8.43 2.45
N ARG A 116 -3.23 -8.29 1.67
CA ARG A 116 -4.54 -7.91 2.22
C ARG A 116 -5.14 -9.04 3.03
N LEU A 117 -5.53 -8.74 4.26
CA LEU A 117 -6.29 -9.64 5.11
C LEU A 117 -7.76 -9.64 4.71
N LEU A 118 -8.34 -8.44 4.65
CA LEU A 118 -9.75 -8.24 4.38
C LEU A 118 -10.01 -6.83 3.84
N ARG A 119 -11.13 -6.68 3.14
CA ARG A 119 -11.70 -5.41 2.70
C ARG A 119 -13.06 -5.24 3.35
N LEU A 120 -13.30 -4.09 3.98
CA LEU A 120 -14.60 -3.69 4.51
C LEU A 120 -15.20 -2.56 3.68
N PHE A 121 -16.52 -2.59 3.58
CA PHE A 121 -17.32 -1.49 3.06
C PHE A 121 -18.08 -0.91 4.24
N PRO A 122 -17.71 0.29 4.73
CA PRO A 122 -18.43 0.92 5.83
C PRO A 122 -19.93 1.01 5.51
N ALA A 123 -20.77 0.49 6.41
CA ALA A 123 -22.21 0.42 6.21
C ALA A 123 -22.93 1.71 6.63
N SER A 124 -22.27 2.56 7.41
CA SER A 124 -22.80 3.85 7.86
C SER A 124 -21.75 4.98 7.85
N PRO A 125 -22.19 6.25 7.84
CA PRO A 125 -21.30 7.40 8.00
C PRO A 125 -20.49 7.36 9.29
N GLU A 126 -21.04 6.84 10.38
CA GLU A 126 -20.35 6.70 11.67
C GLU A 126 -19.21 5.67 11.59
N GLU A 127 -19.43 4.53 10.95
CA GLU A 127 -18.37 3.55 10.69
C GLU A 127 -17.27 4.14 9.80
N GLN A 128 -17.67 4.85 8.74
CA GLN A 128 -16.72 5.54 7.87
C GLN A 128 -15.90 6.58 8.64
N ALA A 129 -16.54 7.38 9.49
CA ALA A 129 -15.87 8.41 10.31
C ALA A 129 -14.82 7.80 11.24
N ALA A 130 -15.09 6.63 11.83
CA ALA A 130 -14.11 5.89 12.65
C ALA A 130 -12.89 5.48 11.83
N PHE A 131 -13.06 5.02 10.59
CA PHE A 131 -11.96 4.68 9.69
C PHE A 131 -11.28 5.88 9.02
N LEU A 132 -11.85 7.08 9.17
CA LEU A 132 -11.22 8.35 8.82
C LEU A 132 -10.49 9.01 10.01
N GLY A 133 -10.60 8.40 11.20
CA GLY A 133 -10.04 8.93 12.46
C GLY A 133 -10.71 10.23 12.93
N GLU A 134 -11.96 10.45 12.55
CA GLU A 134 -12.72 11.64 12.94
C GLU A 134 -13.16 11.55 14.40
N GLY A 135 -13.22 12.70 15.09
CA GLY A 135 -13.63 12.76 16.49
C GLY A 135 -12.61 12.22 17.51
N GLY A 136 -11.41 11.83 17.07
CA GLY A 136 -10.34 11.35 17.95
C GLY A 136 -10.48 9.89 18.38
N THR A 137 -11.25 9.10 17.64
CA THR A 137 -11.51 7.67 17.90
C THR A 137 -11.30 6.84 16.63
N GLY A 138 -11.05 5.55 16.79
CA GLY A 138 -10.86 4.62 15.66
C GLY A 138 -9.47 4.70 15.05
N LEU A 139 -9.38 4.96 13.74
CA LEU A 139 -8.11 5.01 13.04
C LEU A 139 -7.22 6.11 13.65
N GLY A 140 -6.00 5.73 14.04
CA GLY A 140 -5.09 6.61 14.75
C GLY A 140 -5.06 6.43 16.27
N GLU A 141 -5.84 5.51 16.85
CA GLU A 141 -5.68 5.09 18.26
C GLU A 141 -4.29 4.46 18.52
N ALA A 142 -3.85 4.43 19.77
CA ALA A 142 -2.51 3.96 20.15
C ALA A 142 -2.30 2.46 19.91
N SER A 143 -3.38 1.68 19.93
CA SER A 143 -3.37 0.23 19.70
C SER A 143 -4.52 -0.18 18.80
N PHE A 144 -4.33 -1.22 18.01
CA PHE A 144 -5.38 -1.88 17.24
C PHE A 144 -5.35 -3.38 17.52
N ARG A 145 -6.53 -4.00 17.68
CA ARG A 145 -6.64 -5.44 17.96
C ARG A 145 -7.35 -6.16 16.82
N LEU A 146 -6.73 -7.22 16.34
CA LEU A 146 -7.36 -8.22 15.49
C LEU A 146 -7.82 -9.38 16.35
N HIS A 147 -9.03 -9.87 16.09
CA HIS A 147 -9.64 -10.98 16.80
C HIS A 147 -9.67 -12.21 15.90
N ARG A 148 -9.35 -13.39 16.43
CA ARG A 148 -9.26 -14.64 15.67
C ARG A 148 -10.52 -14.94 14.87
N GLU A 149 -11.69 -14.67 15.45
CA GLU A 149 -12.99 -14.90 14.80
C GLU A 149 -13.19 -14.11 13.50
N GLN A 150 -12.51 -12.97 13.34
CA GLN A 150 -12.58 -12.14 12.12
C GLN A 150 -11.98 -12.84 10.90
N PHE A 151 -11.19 -13.89 11.13
CA PHE A 151 -10.54 -14.67 10.09
C PHE A 151 -11.41 -15.84 9.59
N ALA A 152 -12.55 -16.11 10.26
CA ALA A 152 -13.46 -17.15 9.82
C ALA A 152 -14.04 -16.80 8.42
N GLY A 153 -13.74 -17.65 7.43
CA GLY A 153 -14.23 -17.46 6.06
C GLY A 153 -13.36 -16.53 5.19
N LEU A 154 -12.26 -16.01 5.71
CA LEU A 154 -11.26 -15.32 4.89
C LEU A 154 -10.46 -16.33 4.06
N VAL A 155 -9.91 -15.87 2.93
CA VAL A 155 -9.05 -16.66 2.04
C VAL A 155 -7.60 -16.66 2.56
N LEU A 156 -7.43 -16.97 3.84
CA LEU A 156 -6.12 -17.16 4.47
C LEU A 156 -5.95 -18.62 4.91
N PRO A 157 -4.75 -19.21 4.77
CA PRO A 157 -4.53 -20.56 5.27
C PRO A 157 -4.78 -20.62 6.78
N GLN A 158 -5.72 -21.47 7.22
CA GLN A 158 -6.06 -21.58 8.66
C GLN A 158 -4.83 -21.90 9.52
N ALA A 159 -3.91 -22.73 9.02
CA ALA A 159 -2.68 -23.06 9.73
C ALA A 159 -1.79 -21.82 10.00
N LEU A 160 -1.83 -20.81 9.14
CA LEU A 160 -1.10 -19.55 9.34
C LEU A 160 -1.80 -18.70 10.40
N VAL A 161 -3.14 -18.62 10.37
CA VAL A 161 -3.93 -17.95 11.42
C VAL A 161 -3.67 -18.60 12.78
N ASP A 162 -3.69 -19.94 12.84
CA ASP A 162 -3.48 -20.68 14.08
C ASP A 162 -2.09 -20.45 14.67
N ARG A 163 -1.04 -20.43 13.84
CA ARG A 163 0.32 -20.12 14.29
C ARG A 163 0.46 -18.67 14.77
N ALA A 164 -0.08 -17.71 14.01
CA ALA A 164 0.04 -16.30 14.34
C ALA A 164 -0.60 -15.97 15.70
N PHE A 165 -1.80 -16.51 15.95
CA PHE A 165 -2.51 -16.29 17.20
C PHE A 165 -2.03 -17.21 18.35
N GLY A 166 -1.44 -18.37 18.06
CA GLY A 166 -1.02 -19.33 19.07
C GLY A 166 -2.18 -19.77 19.97
N GLU A 167 -2.06 -19.56 21.27
CA GLU A 167 -3.12 -19.80 22.28
C GLU A 167 -3.99 -18.57 22.54
N SER A 168 -3.68 -17.41 21.93
CA SER A 168 -4.44 -16.17 22.09
C SER A 168 -5.64 -16.11 21.15
N ASP A 169 -6.66 -15.36 21.51
CA ASP A 169 -7.77 -14.99 20.62
C ASP A 169 -7.57 -13.61 19.99
N THR A 170 -6.54 -12.88 20.39
CA THR A 170 -6.25 -11.52 19.93
C THR A 170 -4.79 -11.35 19.53
N LEU A 171 -4.60 -10.53 18.50
CA LEU A 171 -3.32 -9.94 18.12
C LEU A 171 -3.40 -8.44 18.32
N GLU A 172 -2.49 -7.91 19.13
CA GLU A 172 -2.41 -6.49 19.41
C GLU A 172 -1.26 -5.85 18.63
N TYR A 173 -1.58 -4.77 17.93
CA TYR A 173 -0.63 -3.93 17.23
C TYR A 173 -0.61 -2.56 17.90
N THR A 174 0.57 -1.95 17.94
CA THR A 174 0.78 -0.60 18.45
C THR A 174 1.02 0.36 17.31
N ARG A 175 0.52 1.59 17.40
CA ARG A 175 0.68 2.59 16.36
C ARG A 175 2.16 2.88 16.11
N SER A 176 2.59 2.87 14.85
CA SER A 176 4.00 3.09 14.48
C SER A 176 4.40 4.57 14.51
N ALA A 177 3.42 5.48 14.55
CA ALA A 177 3.62 6.92 14.51
C ALA A 177 3.23 7.63 15.82
N GLY A 178 3.87 8.77 16.06
CA GLY A 178 3.63 9.63 17.22
C GLY A 178 4.21 9.07 18.52
N SER A 179 3.88 9.73 19.63
CA SER A 179 4.29 9.27 20.96
C SER A 179 3.38 8.12 21.44
N PRO A 180 3.92 7.08 22.10
CA PRO A 180 3.12 6.04 22.74
C PRO A 180 2.18 6.57 23.84
N ALA A 181 2.48 7.74 24.42
CA ALA A 181 1.65 8.35 25.46
C ALA A 181 0.40 9.06 24.91
N GLN A 182 0.32 9.27 23.59
CA GLN A 182 -0.86 9.87 22.96
C GLN A 182 -1.87 8.77 22.65
N GLU A 183 -3.04 8.84 23.27
CA GLU A 183 -4.13 7.87 23.03
C GLU A 183 -4.58 7.86 21.57
N HIS A 184 -4.56 9.03 20.91
CA HIS A 184 -4.91 9.19 19.50
C HIS A 184 -3.98 10.19 18.81
N ILE A 185 -3.70 9.94 17.53
CA ILE A 185 -3.16 10.94 16.60
C ILE A 185 -3.98 10.89 15.31
N ALA A 186 -4.08 12.03 14.63
CA ALA A 186 -4.74 12.07 13.33
C ALA A 186 -4.06 11.10 12.33
N PRO A 187 -4.83 10.33 11.54
CA PRO A 187 -4.27 9.49 10.51
C PRO A 187 -3.65 10.29 9.38
N PHE A 188 -2.70 9.68 8.68
CA PHE A 188 -2.05 10.30 7.53
C PHE A 188 -3.01 10.39 6.37
N ARG A 189 -2.86 11.44 5.57
CA ARG A 189 -3.68 11.65 4.37
C ARG A 189 -2.80 11.80 3.15
N GLY A 190 -3.23 11.20 2.05
CA GLY A 190 -2.52 11.28 0.80
C GLY A 190 -3.39 10.97 -0.41
N THR A 191 -2.76 11.10 -1.58
CA THR A 191 -3.35 10.68 -2.85
C THR A 191 -2.44 9.64 -3.46
N GLU A 192 -3.03 8.53 -3.89
CA GLU A 192 -2.36 7.46 -4.60
C GLU A 192 -2.76 7.50 -6.08
N ASN A 193 -1.76 7.36 -6.95
CA ASN A 193 -1.97 7.15 -8.37
C ASN A 193 -1.31 5.82 -8.76
N ARG A 194 -2.11 4.87 -9.22
CA ARG A 194 -1.67 3.57 -9.73
C ARG A 194 -1.77 3.55 -11.24
N ILE A 195 -0.73 3.04 -11.90
CA ILE A 195 -0.70 2.76 -13.33
C ILE A 195 -0.70 1.24 -13.54
N ASP A 196 -1.58 0.79 -14.43
CA ASP A 196 -1.82 -0.64 -14.68
C ASP A 196 -1.23 -1.11 -16.01
N ASP A 197 -0.70 -0.18 -16.82
CA ASP A 197 0.07 -0.48 -18.01
C ASP A 197 1.22 0.49 -18.23
N ARG A 198 2.22 0.06 -19.01
CA ARG A 198 3.45 0.80 -19.28
C ARG A 198 3.23 2.13 -20.00
N GLN A 199 2.08 2.30 -20.66
CA GLN A 199 1.71 3.54 -21.32
C GLN A 199 0.90 4.47 -20.40
N GLY A 200 0.53 4.02 -19.19
CA GLY A 200 -0.27 4.78 -18.24
C GLY A 200 -1.70 5.06 -18.71
N ARG A 201 -2.25 4.19 -19.58
CA ARG A 201 -3.60 4.37 -20.14
C ARG A 201 -4.69 3.89 -19.18
N ASN A 202 -4.39 2.86 -18.42
CA ASN A 202 -5.22 2.27 -17.38
C ASN A 202 -4.58 2.50 -16.02
N GLY A 203 -5.42 2.58 -14.99
CA GLY A 203 -4.97 2.89 -13.65
C GLY A 203 -6.10 3.35 -12.73
N LEU A 204 -5.68 3.87 -11.58
CA LEU A 204 -6.54 4.27 -10.48
C LEU A 204 -5.98 5.56 -9.88
N ARG A 205 -6.86 6.52 -9.58
CA ARG A 205 -6.58 7.64 -8.68
C ARG A 205 -7.52 7.58 -7.49
N GLN A 206 -6.95 7.71 -6.31
CA GLN A 206 -7.69 7.65 -5.06
C GLN A 206 -7.09 8.52 -3.98
N ASP A 207 -7.95 9.00 -3.11
CA ASP A 207 -7.53 9.54 -1.82
C ASP A 207 -7.42 8.40 -0.82
N VAL A 208 -6.40 8.48 0.04
CA VAL A 208 -6.15 7.50 1.08
C VAL A 208 -6.00 8.18 2.43
N VAL A 209 -6.65 7.58 3.44
CA VAL A 209 -6.44 7.90 4.85
C VAL A 209 -5.91 6.65 5.52
N PHE A 210 -4.75 6.73 6.14
CA PHE A 210 -4.06 5.52 6.60
C PHE A 210 -3.31 5.70 7.91
N MET A 211 -3.16 4.59 8.62
CA MET A 211 -2.33 4.51 9.81
C MET A 211 -1.57 3.18 9.85
N PRO A 212 -0.23 3.20 9.92
CA PRO A 212 0.55 2.01 10.19
C PRO A 212 0.56 1.69 11.69
N TYR A 213 0.33 0.42 11.98
CA TYR A 213 0.54 -0.21 13.28
C TYR A 213 1.58 -1.31 13.13
N ARG A 214 2.14 -1.77 14.25
CA ARG A 214 3.18 -2.78 14.28
C ARG A 214 3.08 -3.68 15.49
N ARG A 215 3.60 -4.89 15.34
CA ARG A 215 3.93 -5.79 16.44
C ARG A 215 5.26 -6.48 16.17
N SER A 216 5.92 -6.90 17.23
CA SER A 216 7.07 -7.78 17.10
C SER A 216 6.60 -9.20 16.75
N VAL A 217 7.37 -9.85 15.90
CA VAL A 217 7.21 -11.24 15.48
C VAL A 217 8.55 -11.94 15.64
N ALA A 218 8.52 -13.21 15.98
CA ALA A 218 9.74 -13.99 16.20
C ALA A 218 10.58 -14.01 14.92
N GLY A 219 11.92 -13.89 15.05
CA GLY A 219 12.86 -14.15 13.95
C GLY A 219 12.92 -13.13 12.79
N SER A 220 11.88 -12.31 12.54
CA SER A 220 11.82 -11.36 11.42
C SER A 220 11.77 -9.89 11.82
N GLY A 221 11.70 -9.59 13.12
CA GLY A 221 11.87 -8.25 13.68
C GLY A 221 10.58 -7.45 13.80
N GLU A 222 9.79 -7.29 12.74
CA GLU A 222 8.57 -6.48 12.76
C GLU A 222 7.53 -6.90 11.71
N GLU A 223 6.28 -7.06 12.16
CA GLU A 223 5.10 -7.16 11.30
C GLU A 223 4.29 -5.87 11.42
N GLN A 224 3.87 -5.33 10.29
CA GLN A 224 3.06 -4.13 10.20
C GLN A 224 1.60 -4.49 9.87
N LEU A 225 0.67 -3.77 10.48
CA LEU A 225 -0.72 -3.71 10.08
C LEU A 225 -0.98 -2.30 9.53
N LEU A 226 -1.18 -2.19 8.23
CA LEU A 226 -1.54 -0.96 7.57
C LEU A 226 -3.06 -0.97 7.33
N ILE A 227 -3.75 -0.06 8.00
CA ILE A 227 -5.19 0.16 7.79
C ILE A 227 -5.33 1.38 6.88
N CYS A 228 -5.97 1.18 5.72
CA CYS A 228 -6.14 2.18 4.68
C CYS A 228 -7.63 2.34 4.34
N THR A 229 -8.18 3.53 4.52
CA THR A 229 -9.45 3.92 3.93
C THR A 229 -9.18 4.52 2.56
N GLU A 230 -9.68 3.88 1.52
CA GLU A 230 -9.48 4.28 0.13
C GLU A 230 -10.77 4.85 -0.44
N ILE A 231 -10.66 6.03 -1.07
CA ILE A 231 -11.76 6.74 -1.71
C ILE A 231 -11.39 6.85 -3.19
N VAL A 232 -11.95 5.94 -4.00
CA VAL A 232 -11.69 5.89 -5.43
C VAL A 232 -12.29 7.12 -6.11
N GLU A 233 -11.45 7.94 -6.73
CA GLU A 233 -11.90 9.11 -7.48
C GLU A 233 -12.13 8.79 -8.95
N GLU A 234 -11.26 7.97 -9.53
CA GLU A 234 -11.22 7.70 -10.97
C GLU A 234 -10.55 6.35 -11.23
N GLN A 235 -11.15 5.53 -12.08
CA GLN A 235 -10.57 4.28 -12.54
C GLN A 235 -10.65 4.19 -14.07
N ASN A 236 -9.50 4.02 -14.73
CA ASN A 236 -9.41 3.94 -16.20
C ASN A 236 -10.09 5.12 -16.93
N GLY A 237 -10.02 6.33 -16.36
CA GLY A 237 -10.67 7.52 -16.90
C GLY A 237 -12.15 7.67 -16.56
N ASP A 238 -12.75 6.72 -15.84
CA ASP A 238 -14.13 6.77 -15.38
C ASP A 238 -14.21 7.25 -13.92
N SER A 239 -14.74 8.46 -13.72
CA SER A 239 -14.97 9.06 -12.40
C SER A 239 -16.34 8.74 -11.80
N ALA A 240 -17.20 8.01 -12.53
CA ALA A 240 -18.48 7.55 -11.99
C ALA A 240 -18.31 6.35 -11.04
N ARG A 241 -17.17 5.66 -11.09
CA ARG A 241 -16.85 4.51 -10.23
C ARG A 241 -16.29 4.96 -8.88
N ARG A 242 -17.10 5.70 -8.12
CA ARG A 242 -16.72 6.14 -6.78
C ARG A 242 -17.07 5.05 -5.77
N GLU A 243 -16.03 4.50 -5.14
CA GLU A 243 -16.13 3.44 -4.13
C GLU A 243 -15.32 3.87 -2.90
N ILE A 244 -15.84 3.55 -1.71
CA ILE A 244 -15.14 3.77 -0.45
C ILE A 244 -15.03 2.44 0.24
N HIS A 245 -13.81 2.04 0.56
CA HIS A 245 -13.55 0.80 1.28
C HIS A 245 -12.37 0.97 2.24
N VAL A 246 -12.25 0.02 3.15
CA VAL A 246 -11.20 -0.02 4.15
C VAL A 246 -10.45 -1.33 4.00
N ASP A 247 -9.17 -1.24 3.74
CA ASP A 247 -8.29 -2.39 3.63
C ASP A 247 -7.41 -2.54 4.85
N PHE A 248 -7.31 -3.79 5.29
CA PHE A 248 -6.40 -4.23 6.34
C PHE A 248 -5.29 -5.01 5.69
N MET A 249 -4.11 -4.42 5.61
CA MET A 249 -2.93 -5.00 5.01
C MET A 249 -1.98 -5.45 6.11
N VAL A 250 -1.60 -6.73 6.12
CA VAL A 250 -0.51 -7.23 6.96
C VAL A 250 0.77 -7.22 6.13
N GLY A 251 1.87 -6.73 6.69
CA GLY A 251 3.14 -6.66 5.99
C GLY A 251 4.34 -7.08 6.83
N LEU A 252 5.32 -7.68 6.17
CA LEU A 252 6.59 -8.05 6.79
C LEU A 252 7.66 -7.06 6.36
N VAL A 253 8.37 -6.46 7.32
CA VAL A 253 9.49 -5.56 7.02
C VAL A 253 10.68 -6.40 6.55
N LEU A 254 11.23 -6.06 5.38
CA LEU A 254 12.30 -6.81 4.73
C LEU A 254 13.58 -5.99 4.63
N GLY A 255 14.72 -6.65 4.87
CA GLY A 255 16.03 -6.12 4.50
C GLY A 255 16.22 -6.11 2.98
N ALA A 256 16.99 -5.16 2.47
CA ALA A 256 17.27 -5.02 1.04
C ALA A 256 17.92 -6.28 0.43
N ASP A 257 18.66 -7.05 1.22
CA ASP A 257 19.31 -8.29 0.77
C ASP A 257 18.31 -9.44 0.47
N PHE A 258 17.07 -9.33 0.96
CA PHE A 258 16.03 -10.36 0.78
C PHE A 258 15.09 -10.09 -0.39
N VAL A 259 15.30 -8.99 -1.12
CA VAL A 259 14.44 -8.56 -2.22
C VAL A 259 15.27 -8.10 -3.40
N ALA A 260 15.04 -8.66 -4.59
CA ALA A 260 15.65 -8.20 -5.82
C ALA A 260 14.58 -7.86 -6.86
N VAL A 261 14.72 -6.70 -7.52
CA VAL A 261 13.80 -6.26 -8.59
C VAL A 261 14.52 -6.36 -9.93
N HIS A 262 13.85 -6.94 -10.92
CA HIS A 262 14.39 -7.28 -12.25
C HIS A 262 13.55 -6.73 -13.39
#